data_AF-A0A7X8LGG0-F1
#
_entry.id   AF-A0A7X8LGG0-F1
#
_cell.length_a   1.000
_cell.length_b   1.000
_cell.length_c   1.000
_cell.angle_alpha   90.00
_cell.angle_beta   90.00
_cell.angle_gamma   90.00
#
_symmetry.space_group_name_H-M   'P 1'
#
loop_
_entity.id
_entity.type
_entity.pdbx_description
1 polymer ?
#
loop_
_entity_poly.entity_id
_entity_poly.type
_entity_poly.pdbx_seq_one_letter_code
_entity_poly.pdbx_strand_id
1 'polypeptide(L)'
;MSDKAIIERYFQLRLKLNDLNDEIESIKSDVVEALRAQNGFARFDGFDLTLRNYKQWQYSEKVNTMQTNLTNLKREERQSGVALVRAESDMLVLSAQRAAYDVFEPQATYDADWEPNDNE
;
A
#
# COMPACT_ATOMS: atom_id res chain seq x y z
N MET A 1 10.16 28.44 -2.86
CA MET A 1 8.86 28.20 -2.20
C MET A 1 9.11 28.24 -0.70
N SER A 2 8.18 28.75 0.11
CA SER A 2 8.28 28.68 1.58
C SER A 2 7.95 27.27 2.07
N ASP A 3 8.42 26.90 3.26
CA ASP A 3 8.17 25.58 3.87
C ASP A 3 6.67 25.27 3.95
N LYS A 4 5.86 26.26 4.35
CA LYS A 4 4.40 26.17 4.35
C LYS A 4 3.82 25.87 2.96
N ALA A 5 4.32 26.53 1.92
CA ALA A 5 3.84 26.33 0.55
C ALA A 5 4.20 24.92 0.01
N ILE A 6 5.35 24.36 0.40
CA ILE A 6 5.75 23.01 0.02
C ILE A 6 4.86 21.97 0.69
N ILE A 7 4.57 22.14 1.99
CA ILE A 7 3.68 21.26 2.74
C ILE A 7 2.26 21.32 2.15
N GLU A 8 1.71 22.53 1.93
CA GLU A 8 0.39 22.69 1.31
C GLU A 8 0.32 22.03 -0.08
N ARG A 9 1.36 22.19 -0.89
CA ARG A 9 1.44 21.56 -2.21
C ARG A 9 1.46 20.03 -2.10
N TYR A 10 2.21 19.48 -1.14
CA TYR A 10 2.24 18.04 -0.87
C TYR A 10 0.84 17.51 -0.50
N PHE A 11 0.14 18.18 0.42
CA PHE A 11 -1.23 17.82 0.81
C PHE A 11 -2.19 17.82 -0.38
N GLN A 12 -2.17 18.87 -1.20
CA GLN A 12 -3.01 18.97 -2.40
C GLN A 12 -2.75 17.82 -3.38
N LEU A 13 -1.48 17.44 -3.57
CA LEU A 13 -1.12 16.35 -4.46
C LEU A 13 -1.57 14.99 -3.92
N ARG A 14 -1.49 14.77 -2.60
CA ARG A 14 -1.98 13.53 -1.97
C ARG A 14 -3.49 13.39 -2.07
N LEU A 15 -4.24 14.45 -1.81
CA LEU A 15 -5.70 14.43 -1.99
C LEU A 15 -6.08 14.14 -3.43
N LYS A 16 -5.44 14.81 -4.39
CA LYS A 16 -5.67 14.55 -5.82
C LYS A 16 -5.32 13.11 -6.21
N LEU A 17 -4.26 12.55 -5.65
CA LEU A 17 -3.89 11.15 -5.89
C LEU A 17 -4.97 10.19 -5.36
N ASN A 18 -5.53 10.46 -4.18
CA ASN A 18 -6.63 9.66 -3.64
C ASN A 18 -7.85 9.73 -4.55
N ASP A 19 -8.27 10.94 -4.96
CA ASP A 19 -9.40 11.12 -5.88
C ASP A 19 -9.19 10.34 -7.19
N LEU A 20 -7.98 10.39 -7.75
CA LEU A 20 -7.63 9.64 -8.97
C LEU A 20 -7.65 8.12 -8.73
N ASN A 21 -7.19 7.64 -7.58
CA ASN A 21 -7.24 6.22 -7.26
C ASN A 21 -8.69 5.73 -7.12
N ASP A 22 -9.55 6.51 -6.47
CA ASP A 22 -10.98 6.19 -6.36
C ASP A 22 -11.65 6.14 -7.73
N GLU A 23 -11.34 7.10 -8.61
CA GLU A 23 -11.81 7.10 -10.00
C GLU A 23 -11.31 5.85 -10.76
N ILE A 24 -10.02 5.50 -10.65
CA ILE A 24 -9.44 4.31 -11.27
C ILE A 24 -10.12 3.03 -10.78
N GLU A 25 -10.32 2.88 -9.47
CA GLU A 25 -10.99 1.70 -8.92
C GLU A 25 -12.45 1.64 -9.36
N SER A 26 -13.14 2.78 -9.50
CA SER A 26 -14.53 2.81 -9.97
C SER A 26 -14.73 2.28 -11.39
N ILE A 27 -13.74 2.45 -12.27
CA ILE A 27 -13.79 2.00 -13.67
C ILE A 27 -13.12 0.65 -13.91
N LYS A 28 -12.51 0.06 -12.88
CA LYS A 28 -11.66 -1.12 -13.01
C LYS A 28 -12.41 -2.35 -13.54
N SER A 29 -13.67 -2.55 -13.13
CA SER A 29 -14.52 -3.62 -13.65
C SER A 29 -14.70 -3.50 -15.16
N ASP A 30 -14.98 -2.28 -15.62
CA ASP A 30 -15.29 -2.00 -17.02
C ASP A 30 -14.03 -2.17 -17.88
N VAL A 31 -12.86 -1.76 -17.36
CA VAL A 31 -11.56 -2.00 -17.99
C VAL A 31 -11.26 -3.51 -18.09
N VAL A 32 -11.55 -4.30 -17.05
CA VAL A 32 -11.38 -5.75 -17.09
C VAL A 32 -12.27 -6.38 -18.16
N GLU A 33 -13.53 -5.96 -18.28
CA GLU A 33 -14.44 -6.44 -19.32
C GLU A 33 -13.96 -6.06 -20.73
N ALA A 34 -13.53 -4.81 -20.92
CA ALA A 34 -12.98 -4.33 -22.18
C ALA A 34 -11.72 -5.11 -22.58
N LEU A 35 -10.81 -5.38 -21.64
CA LEU A 35 -9.63 -6.19 -21.90
C LEU A 35 -9.99 -7.64 -22.23
N ARG A 36 -10.96 -8.25 -21.56
CA ARG A 36 -11.45 -9.61 -21.91
C ARG A 36 -11.94 -9.67 -23.35
N ALA A 37 -12.63 -8.64 -23.83
CA ALA A 37 -13.07 -8.55 -25.24
C ALA A 37 -11.90 -8.40 -26.23
N GLN A 38 -10.74 -7.90 -25.77
CA GLN A 38 -9.53 -7.66 -26.57
C GLN A 38 -8.43 -8.71 -26.33
N ASN A 39 -8.80 -9.95 -26.00
CA ASN A 39 -7.85 -11.04 -25.70
C ASN A 39 -6.89 -10.75 -24.53
N GLY A 40 -7.29 -9.90 -23.59
CA GLY A 40 -6.58 -9.62 -22.34
C GLY A 40 -5.41 -8.64 -22.46
N PHE A 41 -5.28 -7.89 -23.56
CA PHE A 41 -4.15 -7.00 -23.79
C PHE A 41 -4.57 -5.70 -24.51
N ALA A 42 -4.02 -4.57 -24.06
CA ALA A 42 -4.13 -3.29 -24.75
C ALA A 42 -2.82 -2.50 -24.64
N ARG A 43 -2.48 -1.74 -25.69
CA ARG A 43 -1.36 -0.80 -25.69
C ARG A 43 -1.87 0.62 -25.88
N PHE A 44 -1.51 1.52 -24.98
CA PHE A 44 -1.91 2.93 -25.04
C PHE A 44 -0.76 3.81 -24.58
N ASP A 45 -0.45 4.85 -25.34
CA ASP A 45 0.62 5.82 -25.06
C ASP A 45 1.99 5.20 -24.70
N GLY A 46 2.36 4.10 -25.37
CA GLY A 46 3.62 3.40 -25.12
C GLY A 46 3.62 2.46 -23.90
N PHE A 47 2.51 2.37 -23.17
CA PHE A 47 2.34 1.44 -22.05
C PHE A 47 1.52 0.22 -22.44
N ASP A 48 1.88 -0.93 -21.86
CA ASP A 48 1.19 -2.21 -22.04
C ASP A 48 0.33 -2.50 -20.81
N LEU A 49 -0.97 -2.69 -21.03
CA LEU A 49 -1.92 -3.15 -20.01
C LEU A 49 -2.33 -4.59 -20.32
N THR A 50 -2.05 -5.49 -19.39
CA THR A 50 -2.33 -6.94 -19.54
C THR A 50 -3.22 -7.43 -18.41
N LEU A 51 -4.31 -8.11 -18.77
CA LEU A 51 -5.17 -8.79 -17.81
C LEU A 51 -4.49 -10.09 -17.33
N ARG A 52 -4.24 -10.18 -16.02
CA ARG A 52 -3.70 -11.36 -15.35
C ARG A 52 -4.67 -11.85 -14.29
N ASN A 53 -4.81 -13.18 -14.18
CA ASN A 53 -5.62 -13.80 -13.15
C ASN A 53 -4.71 -14.29 -12.02
N TYR A 54 -4.98 -13.84 -10.79
CA TYR A 54 -4.29 -14.29 -9.59
C TYR A 54 -5.22 -15.19 -8.78
N LYS A 55 -4.64 -16.20 -8.13
CA LYS A 55 -5.35 -17.05 -7.16
C LYS A 55 -5.03 -16.54 -5.77
N GLN A 56 -6.07 -16.27 -5.00
CA GLN A 56 -5.93 -16.06 -3.56
C GLN A 56 -5.99 -17.42 -2.86
N TRP A 57 -5.05 -17.67 -1.97
CA TRP A 57 -4.99 -18.89 -1.18
C TRP A 57 -5.44 -18.60 0.25
N GLN A 58 -6.30 -19.47 0.78
CA GLN A 58 -6.62 -19.49 2.19
C GLN A 58 -5.74 -20.55 2.86
N TYR A 59 -4.90 -20.12 3.80
CA TYR A 59 -4.01 -21.02 4.52
C TYR A 59 -4.70 -21.59 5.76
N SER A 60 -4.21 -22.75 6.21
CA SER A 60 -4.71 -23.40 7.42
C SER A 60 -4.40 -22.58 8.66
N GLU A 61 -5.17 -22.80 9.72
CA GLU A 61 -4.96 -22.19 11.03
C GLU A 61 -3.51 -22.37 11.52
N LYS A 62 -2.92 -23.56 11.32
CA LYS A 62 -1.52 -23.84 11.66
C LYS A 62 -0.54 -22.85 11.02
N VAL A 63 -0.72 -22.53 9.74
CA VAL A 63 0.16 -21.59 9.02
C VAL A 63 -0.06 -20.17 9.55
N ASN A 64 -1.31 -19.78 9.79
CA ASN A 64 -1.62 -18.47 10.36
C ASN A 64 -1.02 -18.31 11.76
N THR A 65 -1.10 -19.34 12.61
CA THR A 65 -0.47 -19.33 13.94
C THR A 65 1.05 -19.20 13.85
N MET A 66 1.70 -19.88 12.90
CA MET A 66 3.14 -19.73 12.67
C MET A 66 3.49 -18.30 12.24
N GLN A 67 2.68 -17.68 11.38
CA GLN A 67 2.86 -16.30 10.96
C GLN A 67 2.74 -15.35 12.16
N THR A 68 1.71 -15.51 12.99
CA THR A 68 1.52 -14.70 14.21
C THR A 68 2.70 -14.85 15.17
N ASN A 69 3.15 -16.09 15.40
CA ASN A 69 4.30 -16.35 16.27
C ASN A 69 5.58 -15.72 15.74
N LEU A 70 5.80 -15.76 14.42
CA LEU A 70 6.95 -15.10 13.79
C LEU A 70 6.91 -13.59 13.96
N THR A 71 5.74 -12.97 13.77
CA THR A 71 5.55 -11.53 13.99
C THR A 71 5.84 -11.15 15.43
N ASN A 72 5.33 -11.92 16.39
CA ASN A 72 5.59 -11.68 17.82
C ASN A 72 7.08 -11.83 18.16
N LEU A 73 7.75 -12.87 17.65
CA LEU A 73 9.18 -13.07 17.88
C LEU A 73 10.02 -11.92 17.29
N LYS A 74 9.70 -11.46 16.07
CA LYS A 74 10.34 -10.26 15.49
C LYS A 74 10.15 -9.02 16.36
N ARG A 75 8.98 -8.85 16.99
CA ARG A 75 8.71 -7.76 17.92
C ARG A 75 9.54 -7.89 19.20
N GLU A 76 9.61 -9.09 19.77
CA GLU A 76 10.41 -9.38 20.96
C GLU A 76 11.92 -9.14 20.71
N GLU A 77 12.45 -9.57 19.56
CA GLU A 77 13.86 -9.31 19.21
C GLU A 77 14.17 -7.82 19.08
N ARG A 78 13.24 -7.03 18.53
CA ARG A 78 13.35 -5.56 18.46
C ARG A 78 13.35 -4.94 19.85
N GLN A 79 12.41 -5.33 20.71
CA GLN A 79 12.27 -4.79 22.07
C GLN A 79 13.42 -5.19 23.00
N SER A 80 13.96 -6.40 22.82
CA SER A 80 15.09 -6.92 23.62
C SER A 80 16.46 -6.47 23.12
N GLY A 81 16.53 -5.75 21.99
CA GLY A 81 17.79 -5.27 21.40
C GLY A 81 18.61 -6.36 20.69
N VAL A 82 18.03 -7.53 20.44
CA VAL A 82 18.64 -8.60 19.63
C VAL A 82 18.65 -8.19 18.15
N ALA A 83 17.58 -7.52 17.69
CA ALA A 83 17.52 -6.98 16.34
C ALA A 83 18.38 -5.72 16.20
N LEU A 84 19.08 -5.59 15.07
CA LEU A 84 19.96 -4.45 14.77
C LEU A 84 19.28 -3.49 13.79
N VAL A 85 19.30 -2.20 14.09
CA VAL A 85 18.88 -1.15 13.15
C VAL A 85 19.94 -1.04 12.04
N ARG A 86 19.52 -1.28 10.79
CA ARG A 86 20.42 -1.21 9.61
C ARG A 86 20.27 0.06 8.80
N ALA A 87 19.10 0.71 8.86
CA ALA A 87 18.79 1.94 8.16
C ALA A 87 17.61 2.63 8.85
N GLU A 88 17.59 3.96 8.81
CA GLU A 88 16.49 4.79 9.27
C GLU A 88 16.11 5.75 8.14
N SER A 89 14.80 5.96 7.96
CA SER A 89 14.23 6.83 6.94
C SER A 89 12.99 7.52 7.49
N ASP A 90 12.80 8.79 7.15
CA ASP A 90 11.56 9.49 7.45
C ASP A 90 10.44 9.01 6.51
N MET A 91 9.26 8.78 7.07
CA MET A 91 8.04 8.43 6.32
C MET A 91 6.95 9.45 6.62
N LEU A 92 6.30 9.96 5.57
CA LEU A 92 5.18 10.89 5.69
C LEU A 92 3.87 10.12 5.74
N VAL A 93 3.20 10.11 6.89
CA VAL A 93 1.89 9.49 7.08
C VAL A 93 0.82 10.57 7.07
N LEU A 94 -0.17 10.43 6.18
CA LEU A 94 -1.31 11.34 6.08
C LEU A 94 -2.55 10.65 6.67
N SER A 95 -2.95 11.03 7.88
CA SER A 95 -4.17 10.54 8.54
C SER A 95 -5.26 11.61 8.56
N ALA A 96 -6.52 11.20 8.38
CA ALA A 96 -7.66 12.08 8.55
C ALA A 96 -8.02 12.20 10.05
N GLN A 97 -8.25 13.42 10.55
CA GLN A 97 -8.75 13.62 11.92
C GLN A 97 -10.20 13.10 12.02
N ARG A 98 -10.36 11.87 12.52
CA ARG A 98 -11.63 11.22 12.90
C ARG A 98 -12.79 11.38 11.91
N ALA A 99 -12.74 10.56 10.87
CA ALA A 99 -13.84 9.65 10.55
C ALA A 99 -13.21 8.39 9.95
N ALA A 100 -13.69 7.22 10.37
CA ALA A 100 -13.21 5.90 10.01
C ALA A 100 -13.15 5.63 8.50
N TYR A 101 -12.10 6.09 7.84
CA TYR A 101 -11.78 5.77 6.47
C TYR A 101 -10.28 5.55 6.37
N ASP A 102 -9.91 4.28 6.17
CA ASP A 102 -8.58 3.88 5.75
C ASP A 102 -8.26 4.59 4.45
N VAL A 103 -7.39 5.59 4.50
CA VAL A 103 -6.73 6.09 3.30
C VAL A 103 -5.82 4.95 2.86
N PHE A 104 -6.23 4.23 1.81
CA PHE A 104 -5.42 3.21 1.18
C PHE A 104 -4.12 3.85 0.69
N GLU A 105 -3.04 3.67 1.44
CA GLU A 105 -1.72 3.85 0.89
C GLU A 105 -1.49 2.72 -0.11
N PRO A 106 -1.22 3.01 -1.40
CA PRO A 106 -0.70 1.96 -2.27
C PRO A 106 0.57 1.46 -1.62
N GLN A 107 0.56 0.19 -1.18
CA GLN A 107 1.76 -0.49 -0.71
C GLN A 107 2.82 -0.29 -1.78
N ALA A 108 3.78 0.60 -1.49
CA ALA A 108 5.01 0.63 -2.25
C ALA A 108 5.57 -0.79 -2.09
N THR A 109 5.61 -1.54 -3.18
CA THR A 109 6.18 -2.88 -3.21
C THR A 109 7.67 -2.75 -2.98
N TYR A 110 8.03 -2.63 -1.70
CA TYR A 110 9.34 -2.85 -1.17
C TYR A 110 9.15 -4.01 -0.20
N ASP A 111 9.85 -5.11 -0.45
CA ASP A 111 9.93 -6.32 0.38
C ASP A 111 10.47 -6.01 1.80
N ALA A 112 9.75 -5.22 2.59
CA ALA A 112 10.16 -4.84 3.93
C ALA A 112 8.94 -4.57 4.81
N ASP A 113 8.83 -5.41 5.84
CA ASP A 113 7.92 -5.32 6.98
C ASP A 113 8.09 -3.98 7.73
N TRP A 114 7.56 -2.88 7.20
CA TRP A 114 7.47 -1.62 7.93
C TRP A 114 6.14 -1.62 8.72
N GLU A 115 6.25 -1.85 10.02
CA GLU A 115 5.15 -1.59 10.97
C GLU A 115 5.13 -0.08 11.29
N PRO A 116 3.95 0.59 11.26
CA PRO A 116 3.84 1.96 11.75
C PRO A 116 4.17 2.00 13.25
N ASN A 117 4.89 3.06 13.63
CA ASN A 117 5.28 3.30 15.01
C ASN A 117 4.04 3.80 15.77
N ASP A 118 3.36 2.91 16.50
CA ASP A 118 2.26 3.28 17.40
C ASP A 118 2.84 4.02 18.60
N ASN A 119 2.85 5.36 18.54
CA ASN A 119 3.04 6.24 19.70
C ASN A 119 2.03 7.40 19.62
N GLU A 120 0.88 7.22 20.28
CA GLU A 120 0.44 7.95 21.49
C GLU A 120 -0.93 7.44 21.98
#